data_AF-A0A357CY42-F1
#
_entry.id   AF-A0A357CY42-F1
#
_cell.length_a   1.000
_cell.length_b   1.000
_cell.length_c   1.000
_cell.angle_alpha   90.00
_cell.angle_beta   90.00
_cell.angle_gamma   90.00
#
_symmetry.space_group_name_H-M   'P 1'
#
loop_
_entity.id
_entity.type
_entity.pdbx_description
1 polymer ?
#
loop_
_entity_poly.entity_id
_entity_poly.type
_entity_poly.pdbx_seq_one_letter_code
_entity_poly.pdbx_strand_id
1 'polypeptide(L)'
;MSYALISNKQPVEYESFMLEALENLRKCNVISIAVVAFTKEGETQTGYWQMNMAEKEHAAAEIRYDAMDDFIKANINRYRNLPDEPDEEIEGEE
;
A
#
# COMPACT_ATOMS: atom_id res chain seq x y z
N MET A 1 -22.56 -15.58 -2.92
CA MET A 1 -22.41 -15.96 -1.50
C MET A 1 -22.24 -14.64 -0.76
N SER A 2 -23.14 -14.28 0.15
CA SER A 2 -23.05 -13.00 0.88
C SER A 2 -22.25 -13.20 2.17
N TYR A 3 -21.53 -12.15 2.57
CA TYR A 3 -20.88 -12.08 3.87
C TYR A 3 -21.77 -11.27 4.82
N ALA A 4 -21.91 -11.76 6.04
CA ALA A 4 -22.56 -11.02 7.11
C ALA A 4 -21.59 -10.99 8.29
N LEU A 5 -21.21 -9.79 8.72
CA LEU A 5 -20.58 -9.60 10.01
C LEU A 5 -21.67 -9.55 11.07
N ILE A 6 -21.71 -10.54 11.96
CA ILE A 6 -22.67 -10.58 13.07
C ILE A 6 -21.94 -10.07 14.30
N SER A 7 -22.30 -8.87 14.73
CA SER A 7 -21.72 -8.21 15.91
C SER A 7 -22.84 -7.73 16.82
N ASN A 8 -22.58 -7.78 18.13
CA ASN A 8 -23.43 -7.16 19.15
C ASN A 8 -23.09 -5.67 19.38
N LYS A 9 -22.16 -5.12 18.58
CA LYS A 9 -21.75 -3.71 18.61
C LYS A 9 -22.28 -2.98 17.39
N GLN A 10 -22.36 -1.65 17.47
CA GLN A 10 -22.65 -0.83 16.31
C GLN A 10 -21.56 -1.03 15.25
N PRO A 11 -21.94 -1.19 13.96
CA PRO A 11 -20.98 -1.31 12.88
C PRO A 11 -20.07 -0.08 12.81
N VAL A 12 -18.80 -0.30 12.52
CA VAL A 12 -17.82 0.77 12.30
C VAL A 12 -17.42 0.82 10.83
N GLU A 13 -17.05 2.01 10.34
CA GLU A 13 -16.88 2.28 8.91
C GLU A 13 -15.93 1.31 8.19
N TYR A 14 -14.81 0.93 8.84
CA TYR A 14 -13.85 0.00 8.25
C TYR A 14 -14.42 -1.41 8.06
N GLU A 15 -15.44 -1.84 8.81
CA GLU A 15 -16.02 -3.17 8.68
C GLU A 15 -16.71 -3.34 7.32
N SER A 16 -17.40 -2.30 6.84
CA SER A 16 -18.00 -2.29 5.50
C SER A 16 -16.93 -2.41 4.41
N PHE A 17 -15.84 -1.65 4.53
CA PHE A 17 -14.69 -1.75 3.63
C PHE A 17 -14.08 -3.17 3.63
N MET A 18 -13.91 -3.78 4.79
CA MET A 18 -13.36 -5.14 4.90
C MET A 18 -14.28 -6.18 4.24
N LEU A 19 -15.60 -6.04 4.36
CA LEU A 19 -16.56 -6.93 3.69
C LEU A 19 -16.47 -6.82 2.15
N GLU A 20 -16.34 -5.59 1.63
CA GLU A 20 -16.14 -5.36 0.19
C GLU A 20 -14.80 -5.90 -0.29
N ALA A 21 -13.73 -5.69 0.47
CA ALA A 21 -12.41 -6.24 0.18
C ALA A 21 -12.46 -7.78 0.07
N LEU A 22 -13.16 -8.46 0.98
CA LEU A 22 -13.36 -9.91 0.93
C LEU A 22 -14.13 -10.36 -0.32
N GLU A 23 -15.13 -9.60 -0.76
CA GLU A 23 -15.87 -9.90 -1.99
C GLU A 23 -14.97 -9.76 -3.23
N ASN A 24 -14.09 -8.77 -3.27
CA ASN A 24 -13.12 -8.60 -4.35
C ASN A 24 -12.06 -9.69 -4.35
N LEU A 25 -11.51 -10.03 -3.18
CA LEU A 25 -10.51 -11.08 -3.02
C LEU A 25 -11.02 -12.46 -3.46
N ARG A 26 -12.33 -12.73 -3.37
CA ARG A 26 -12.93 -13.99 -3.87
C ARG A 26 -12.78 -14.21 -5.37
N LYS A 27 -12.62 -13.14 -6.14
CA LYS A 27 -12.42 -13.23 -7.60
C LYS A 27 -10.98 -13.66 -7.93
N CYS A 28 -10.11 -13.70 -6.91
CA CYS A 28 -8.69 -14.00 -7.02
C CYS A 28 -8.36 -15.31 -6.28
N ASN A 29 -7.28 -15.99 -6.70
CA ASN A 29 -6.72 -17.11 -5.97
C ASN A 29 -5.78 -16.60 -4.87
N VAL A 30 -6.34 -16.15 -3.76
CA VAL A 30 -5.58 -15.54 -2.65
C VAL A 30 -4.80 -16.59 -1.88
N ILE A 31 -3.49 -16.39 -1.73
CA ILE A 31 -2.57 -17.31 -1.03
C ILE A 31 -2.15 -16.81 0.36
N SER A 32 -2.19 -15.50 0.60
CA SER A 32 -1.81 -14.89 1.88
C SER A 32 -2.37 -13.47 1.99
N ILE A 33 -2.57 -12.94 3.21
CA ILE A 33 -3.10 -11.59 3.45
C ILE A 33 -2.34 -10.90 4.59
N ALA A 34 -1.96 -9.64 4.37
CA ALA A 34 -1.56 -8.70 5.42
C ALA A 34 -2.64 -7.63 5.63
N VAL A 35 -2.89 -7.25 6.88
CA VAL A 35 -3.72 -6.10 7.26
C VAL A 35 -2.89 -5.20 8.17
N VAL A 36 -2.86 -3.91 7.86
CA VAL A 36 -2.23 -2.87 8.69
C VAL A 36 -3.30 -1.84 9.02
N ALA A 37 -3.52 -1.59 10.31
CA ALA A 37 -4.48 -0.61 10.79
C ALA A 37 -3.78 0.42 11.67
N PHE A 38 -4.10 1.69 11.46
CA PHE A 38 -3.62 2.80 12.29
C PHE A 38 -4.75 3.23 13.22
N THR A 39 -4.47 3.31 14.50
CA THR A 39 -5.45 3.72 15.51
C THR A 39 -5.35 5.22 15.80
N LYS A 40 -6.39 5.79 16.40
CA LYS A 40 -6.40 7.22 16.75
C LYS A 40 -5.37 7.58 17.83
N GLU A 41 -4.96 6.58 18.60
CA GLU A 41 -3.95 6.66 19.64
C GLU A 41 -2.52 6.66 19.06
N GLY A 42 -2.37 6.57 17.73
CA GLY A 42 -1.08 6.50 17.05
C GLY A 42 -0.46 5.10 17.07
N GLU A 43 -1.20 4.09 17.52
CA GLU A 43 -0.74 2.72 17.49
C GLU A 43 -0.91 2.12 16.08
N THR A 44 -0.06 1.16 15.74
CA THR A 44 -0.18 0.37 14.53
C THR A 44 -0.49 -1.06 14.91
N GLN A 45 -1.60 -1.58 14.39
CA GLN A 45 -2.01 -2.96 14.53
C GLN A 45 -1.75 -3.71 13.23
N THR A 46 -1.15 -4.89 13.32
CA THR A 46 -0.89 -5.73 12.15
C THR A 46 -1.50 -7.11 12.32
N GLY A 47 -2.10 -7.61 11.24
CA GLY A 47 -2.68 -8.95 11.17
C GLY A 47 -2.16 -9.68 9.94
N TYR A 48 -1.84 -10.96 10.08
CA TYR A 48 -1.29 -11.78 9.00
C TYR A 48 -2.04 -13.11 8.91
N TRP A 49 -2.47 -13.47 7.71
CA TRP A 49 -3.03 -14.79 7.41
C TRP A 49 -2.13 -15.51 6.41
N GLN A 50 -1.60 -16.66 6.83
CA GLN A 50 -0.73 -17.53 6.03
C GLN A 50 0.48 -16.81 5.41
N MET A 51 1.14 -15.92 6.19
CA MET A 51 2.35 -15.25 5.74
C MET A 51 3.60 -15.71 6.48
N ASN A 52 4.62 -16.09 5.71
CA ASN A 52 5.99 -16.27 6.17
C ASN A 52 6.77 -14.94 6.17
N MET A 53 8.05 -14.97 6.57
CA MET A 53 8.89 -13.76 6.65
C MET A 53 9.09 -13.08 5.29
N ALA A 54 9.39 -13.85 4.24
CA ALA A 54 9.63 -13.33 2.89
C ALA A 54 8.36 -12.66 2.32
N GLU A 55 7.19 -13.26 2.56
CA GLU A 55 5.91 -12.69 2.13
C GLU A 55 5.61 -11.37 2.84
N LYS A 56 6.00 -11.22 4.12
CA LYS A 56 5.84 -9.95 4.86
C LYS A 56 6.74 -8.86 4.31
N GLU A 57 7.99 -9.19 3.98
CA GLU A 57 8.91 -8.25 3.34
C GLU A 57 8.40 -7.82 1.97
N HIS A 58 7.85 -8.76 1.20
CA HIS A 58 7.25 -8.47 -0.09
C HIS A 58 6.04 -7.54 0.05
N ALA A 59 5.10 -7.81 0.94
CA ALA A 59 3.96 -6.93 1.21
C ALA A 59 4.39 -5.52 1.64
N ALA A 60 5.44 -5.41 2.47
CA ALA A 60 6.00 -4.11 2.86
C ALA A 60 6.70 -3.39 1.70
N ALA A 61 7.25 -4.12 0.72
CA ALA A 61 7.79 -3.51 -0.51
C ALA A 61 6.67 -2.96 -1.40
N GLU A 62 5.60 -3.72 -1.63
CA GLU A 62 4.45 -3.27 -2.44
C GLU A 62 3.83 -1.98 -1.89
N ILE A 63 3.59 -1.90 -0.58
CA ILE A 63 3.07 -0.66 0.06
C ILE A 63 4.03 0.52 -0.14
N ARG A 64 5.35 0.29 -0.10
CA ARG A 64 6.34 1.35 -0.34
C ARG A 64 6.32 1.81 -1.79
N TYR A 65 6.14 0.90 -2.74
CA TYR A 65 6.04 1.24 -4.16
C TYR A 65 4.79 2.06 -4.46
N ASP A 66 3.63 1.69 -3.90
CA ASP A 66 2.41 2.49 -4.01
C ASP A 66 2.62 3.93 -3.49
N ALA A 67 3.25 4.07 -2.31
CA ALA A 67 3.55 5.37 -1.74
C ALA A 67 4.53 6.19 -2.60
N MET A 68 5.51 5.55 -3.23
CA MET A 68 6.44 6.20 -4.17
C MET A 68 5.72 6.69 -5.42
N ASP A 69 4.85 5.87 -5.98
CA ASP A 69 4.05 6.22 -7.16
C ASP A 69 3.15 7.42 -6.88
N ASP A 70 2.49 7.45 -5.72
CA ASP A 70 1.65 8.57 -5.32
C ASP A 70 2.47 9.84 -5.06
N PHE A 71 3.66 9.72 -4.48
CA PHE A 71 4.60 10.83 -4.34
C PHE A 71 5.00 11.40 -5.70
N ILE A 72 5.36 10.54 -6.68
CA ILE A 72 5.74 10.96 -8.03
C ILE A 72 4.55 11.65 -8.71
N LYS A 73 3.35 11.05 -8.67
CA LYS A 73 2.13 11.62 -9.27
C LYS A 73 1.83 13.01 -8.69
N ALA A 74 1.95 13.18 -7.37
CA ALA A 74 1.73 14.47 -6.71
C ALA A 74 2.75 15.54 -7.12
N ASN A 75 3.96 15.14 -7.52
CA ASN A 75 5.07 16.04 -7.83
C ASN A 75 5.43 16.11 -9.33
N ILE A 76 4.67 15.45 -10.21
CA ILE A 76 5.01 15.30 -11.63
C ILE A 76 5.19 16.65 -12.34
N ASN A 77 4.42 17.67 -11.92
CA ASN A 77 4.51 19.02 -12.47
C ASN A 77 5.81 19.73 -12.06
N ARG A 78 6.33 19.44 -10.86
CA ARG A 78 7.63 19.95 -10.43
C ARG A 78 8.74 19.31 -11.26
N TYR A 79 8.71 17.98 -11.45
CA TYR A 79 9.70 17.25 -12.25
C TYR A 79 9.71 17.64 -13.73
N ARG A 80 8.54 17.88 -14.34
CA ARG A 80 8.44 18.36 -15.72
C ARG A 80 8.96 19.77 -15.94
N ASN A 81 9.06 20.56 -14.87
CA ASN A 81 9.51 21.95 -14.92
C ASN A 81 10.93 22.12 -14.36
N LEU A 82 11.65 21.02 -14.08
CA LEU A 82 13.10 21.15 -13.86
C LEU A 82 13.73 21.56 -15.19
N PRO A 83 14.48 22.66 -15.24
CA PRO A 83 15.32 22.95 -16.39
C PRO A 83 16.31 21.79 -16.54
N ASP A 84 16.50 21.29 -17.77
CA ASP A 84 17.54 20.30 -18.06
C ASP A 84 18.87 20.88 -17.55
N GLU A 85 19.51 20.20 -16.61
CA GLU A 85 20.88 20.53 -16.21
C GLU A 85 21.75 20.32 -17.45
N PRO A 86 22.55 21.31 -17.89
CA PRO A 86 23.45 21.10 -19.00
C PRO A 86 24.44 20.01 -18.61
N ASP A 87 24.53 18.96 -19.42
CA ASP A 87 25.52 17.90 -19.28
C ASP A 87 26.92 18.55 -19.14
N GLU A 88 27.51 18.50 -17.95
CA GLU A 88 28.91 18.89 -17.76
C GLU A 88 29.77 17.91 -18.55
N GLU A 89 30.30 18.35 -19.70
CA GLU A 89 31.34 17.64 -20.42
C GLU A 89 32.51 17.41 -19.45
N ILE A 90 32.73 16.14 -19.07
CA ILE A 90 33.93 15.73 -18.37
C ILE A 90 35.07 15.90 -19.38
N GLU A 91 35.72 17.07 -19.38
CA GLU A 91 36.99 17.27 -20.06
C GLU A 91 37.99 16.26 -19.48
N GLY A 92 38.28 15.23 -20.26
CA GLY A 92 39.36 14.29 -19.96
C GLY A 92 40.68 15.05 -19.98
N GLU A 93 41.35 15.08 -18.83
CA GLU A 93 42.74 15.54 -18.73
C GLU A 93 43.64 14.57 -19.54
N GLU A 94 44.36 15.12 -20.52
CA GLU A 94 45.46 14.45 -21.26
C GLU A 94 46.71 14.24 -20.38
#